data_AF-A0A349K4T9-F1
#
_entry.id   AF-A0A349K4T9-F1
#
_cell.length_a   1.000
_cell.length_b   1.000
_cell.length_c   1.000
_cell.angle_alpha   90.00
_cell.angle_beta   90.00
_cell.angle_gamma   90.00
#
_symmetry.space_group_name_H-M   'P 1'
#
loop_
_entity.id
_entity.type
_entity.pdbx_description
1 polymer ?
#
loop_
_entity_poly.entity_id
_entity_poly.type
_entity_poly.pdbx_seq_one_letter_code
_entity_poly.pdbx_strand_id
1 'polypeptide(L)' 'MGKGPLLTIIFLIALVLGPGPGAALIDGTKEDPNIWFGIPALYLWVVFWFLVMAGCIVTAAFTVWKDTD' A
#
# COMPACT_ATOMS: atom_id res chain seq x y z
N MET A 1 -13.37 16.75 -9.03
CA MET A 1 -13.08 16.21 -7.68
C MET A 1 -11.74 16.78 -7.24
N GLY A 2 -11.63 17.38 -6.05
CA GLY A 2 -10.35 17.94 -5.58
C GLY A 2 -9.29 16.84 -5.38
N LYS A 3 -8.00 17.21 -5.42
CA LYS A 3 -6.87 16.28 -5.22
C LYS A 3 -6.90 15.59 -3.86
N GLY A 4 -7.34 16.29 -2.81
CA GLY A 4 -7.46 15.77 -1.44
C GLY A 4 -8.40 14.56 -1.32
N PRO A 5 -9.70 14.68 -1.66
CA PRO A 5 -10.65 13.56 -1.60
C PRO A 5 -10.23 12.33 -2.41
N LEU A 6 -9.57 12.53 -3.57
CA LEU A 6 -9.04 11.43 -4.37
C LEU A 6 -7.91 10.68 -3.64
N LEU A 7 -6.95 11.40 -3.04
CA LEU A 7 -5.89 10.79 -2.25
C LEU A 7 -6.44 10.09 -1.00
N THR A 8 -7.45 10.66 -0.35
CA THR A 8 -8.13 10.03 0.79
C THR A 8 -8.78 8.70 0.37
N ILE A 9 -9.46 8.65 -0.76
CA ILE A 9 -10.07 7.41 -1.27
C ILE A 9 -9.00 6.37 -1.59
N ILE A 10 -7.91 6.77 -2.27
CA ILE A 10 -6.77 5.89 -2.56
C ILE A 10 -6.17 5.35 -1.26
N PHE A 11 -6.00 6.21 -0.26
CA PHE A 11 -5.44 5.83 1.04
C PHE A 11 -6.34 4.84 1.77
N LEU A 12 -7.66 5.06 1.78
CA LEU A 12 -8.62 4.14 2.41
C LEU A 12 -8.67 2.78 1.72
N ILE A 13 -8.68 2.75 0.39
CA ILE A 13 -8.64 1.49 -0.39
C ILE A 13 -7.35 0.73 -0.07
N ALA A 14 -6.23 1.45 -0.05
CA ALA A 14 -4.94 0.84 0.19
C ALA A 14 -4.78 0.38 1.66
N LEU A 15 -5.43 1.05 2.62
CA LEU A 15 -5.52 0.61 4.03
C LEU A 15 -6.30 -0.70 4.18
N VAL A 16 -7.39 -0.88 3.41
CA VAL A 16 -8.19 -2.12 3.40
C VAL A 16 -7.51 -3.25 2.64
N LEU A 17 -6.84 -2.96 1.52
CA LEU A 17 -6.04 -3.95 0.76
C LEU A 17 -4.63 -4.17 1.34
N GLY A 18 -4.33 -3.48 2.45
CA GLY A 18 -3.01 -3.38 3.05
C GLY A 18 -2.61 -4.59 3.89
N PRO A 19 -2.01 -4.41 5.09
CA PRO A 19 -1.48 -5.53 5.89
C PRO A 19 -2.58 -6.40 6.52
N GLY A 20 -3.85 -6.01 6.32
CA GLY A 20 -5.02 -6.75 6.79
C GLY A 20 -5.52 -7.74 5.73
N PRO A 21 -6.73 -7.58 5.17
CA PRO A 21 -7.34 -8.53 4.23
C PRO A 21 -6.47 -8.93 3.03
N GLY A 22 -5.70 -7.99 2.47
CA GLY A 22 -4.85 -8.25 1.31
C GLY A 22 -3.71 -9.23 1.59
N ALA A 23 -3.19 -9.25 2.82
CA ALA A 23 -2.18 -10.22 3.24
C ALA A 23 -2.69 -11.66 3.16
N ALA A 24 -3.96 -11.89 3.53
CA ALA A 24 -4.57 -13.22 3.45
C ALA A 24 -4.76 -13.72 2.01
N LEU A 25 -4.79 -12.82 1.03
CA LEU A 25 -4.83 -13.18 -0.40
C LEU A 25 -3.45 -13.58 -0.95
N ILE A 26 -2.37 -13.16 -0.29
CA ILE A 26 -0.99 -13.31 -0.78
C ILE A 26 -0.22 -14.40 -0.04
N ASP A 27 -0.45 -14.59 1.26
CA ASP A 27 0.36 -15.46 2.14
C ASP A 27 0.33 -16.96 1.75
N GLY A 28 -0.75 -17.39 1.09
CA GLY A 28 -1.00 -18.81 0.81
C GLY A 28 -1.51 -19.55 2.05
N THR A 29 -1.21 -20.84 2.16
CA THR A 29 -1.58 -21.65 3.34
C THR A 29 -0.34 -22.13 4.08
N LYS A 30 -0.51 -22.65 5.29
CA LYS A 30 0.62 -23.21 6.06
C LYS A 30 1.26 -24.42 5.36
N GLU A 31 0.48 -25.17 4.61
CA GLU A 31 0.90 -26.40 3.91
C GLU A 31 1.50 -26.08 2.53
N ASP A 32 1.02 -25.00 1.91
CA ASP A 32 1.51 -24.48 0.63
C ASP A 32 1.70 -22.97 0.73
N PRO A 33 2.84 -22.51 1.29
CA PRO A 33 3.12 -21.09 1.44
C PRO A 33 3.45 -20.50 0.07
N ASN A 34 2.94 -19.30 -0.20
CA ASN A 34 3.18 -18.66 -1.48
C ASN A 34 4.58 -18.02 -1.48
N ILE A 35 5.51 -18.61 -2.24
CA ILE A 35 6.91 -18.16 -2.32
C ILE A 35 7.17 -17.51 -3.67
N TRP A 36 7.55 -16.24 -3.66
CA TRP A 36 7.93 -15.48 -4.86
C TRP A 36 9.39 -15.07 -4.77
N PHE A 37 10.16 -15.29 -5.84
CA PHE A 37 11.59 -14.97 -5.89
C PHE A 37 12.42 -15.57 -4.74
N GLY A 38 11.99 -16.72 -4.19
CA GLY A 38 12.67 -17.41 -3.09
C GLY A 38 12.35 -16.89 -1.69
N ILE A 39 11.39 -15.97 -1.54
CA ILE A 39 10.95 -15.43 -0.25
C ILE A 39 9.43 -15.51 -0.11
N PRO A 40 8.89 -15.62 1.13
CA PRO A 40 7.44 -15.56 1.34
C PRO A 40 6.84 -14.29 0.75
N ALA A 41 5.82 -14.48 -0.10
CA ALA A 41 5.16 -13.40 -0.83
C ALA A 41 4.57 -12.36 0.12
N LEU A 42 4.20 -12.76 1.34
CA LEU A 42 3.76 -11.87 2.40
C LEU A 42 4.80 -10.80 2.75
N TYR A 43 6.09 -11.14 2.81
CA TYR A 43 7.13 -10.15 3.11
C TYR A 43 7.31 -9.16 1.95
N LEU A 44 7.24 -9.64 0.71
CA LEU A 44 7.23 -8.78 -0.47
C LEU A 44 6.03 -7.83 -0.48
N TRP A 45 4.86 -8.34 -0.09
CA TRP A 45 3.63 -7.56 0.01
C TRP A 45 3.77 -6.41 1.02
N VAL A 46 4.33 -6.70 2.20
CA VAL A 46 4.59 -5.69 3.23
C VAL A 46 5.53 -4.59 2.72
N VAL A 47 6.61 -4.96 2.04
CA VAL A 47 7.57 -3.99 1.45
C VAL A 47 6.89 -3.13 0.39
N PHE A 48 6.17 -3.76 -0.54
CA PHE A 48 5.38 -3.07 -1.55
C PHE A 48 4.43 -2.05 -0.90
N TRP A 49 3.79 -2.46 0.19
CA TRP A 49 2.80 -1.63 0.82
C TRP A 49 3.40 -0.40 1.53
N PHE A 50 4.57 -0.55 2.17
CA PHE A 50 5.33 0.60 2.67
C PHE A 50 5.74 1.57 1.55
N LEU A 51 6.12 1.06 0.37
CA LEU A 51 6.47 1.91 -0.77
C LEU A 51 5.28 2.74 -1.27
N VAL A 52 4.08 2.15 -1.35
CA VAL A 52 2.89 2.91 -1.76
C VAL A 52 2.54 3.96 -0.71
N MET A 53 2.60 3.66 0.59
CA MET A 53 2.37 4.67 1.64
C MET A 53 3.39 5.81 1.57
N ALA A 54 4.67 5.50 1.40
CA ALA A 54 5.71 6.50 1.19
C ALA A 54 5.42 7.35 -0.07
N GLY A 55 5.04 6.72 -1.18
CA GLY A 55 4.64 7.40 -2.41
C GLY A 55 3.45 8.33 -2.23
N CYS A 56 2.43 7.92 -1.47
CA CYS A 56 1.30 8.78 -1.12
C CYS A 56 1.74 10.01 -0.32
N ILE A 57 2.58 9.84 0.71
CA ILE A 57 3.07 10.94 1.54
C ILE A 57 3.92 11.91 0.70
N VAL A 58 4.85 11.38 -0.09
CA VAL A 58 5.73 12.17 -0.97
C VAL A 58 4.89 12.94 -1.99
N THR A 59 3.91 12.29 -2.62
CA THR A 59 3.01 12.94 -3.59
C THR A 59 2.19 14.04 -2.91
N ALA A 60 1.62 13.77 -1.73
CA ALA A 60 0.88 14.76 -0.97
C ALA A 60 1.77 15.96 -0.59
N ALA A 61 3.01 15.71 -0.15
CA ALA A 61 3.98 16.75 0.18
C ALA A 61 4.28 17.67 -1.00
N PHE A 62 4.42 17.10 -2.21
CA PHE A 62 4.74 17.89 -3.40
C PHE A 62 3.52 18.52 -4.10
N THR A 63 2.30 18.00 -3.90
CA THR A 63 1.12 18.39 -4.71
C THR A 63 -0.06 18.95 -3.93
N VAL A 64 -0.15 18.68 -2.62
CA VAL A 64 -1.27 19.08 -1.76
C VAL A 64 -0.79 19.97 -0.62
N TRP A 65 0.30 19.61 0.05
CA TRP A 65 0.91 20.45 1.09
C TRP A 65 1.74 21.58 0.49
N LYS A 66 2.01 21.52 -0.81
CA LYS A 66 2.66 22.59 -1.57
C LYS A 66 1.62 23.54 -2.15
N ASP A 67 0.72 24.07 -1.31
CA ASP A 67 -0.12 25.21 -1.67
C ASP A 67 0.13 26.36 -0.70
N THR A 68 0.62 27.47 -1.28
CA THR A 68 0.80 28.84 -0.74
C THR A 68 1.86 29.04 0.35
N ASP A 69 3.12 29.13 -0.08
CA ASP A 69 3.90 30.35 0.17
C ASP A 69 4.07 31.07 -1.18
#